data_AF-A0A259STR5-F1
#
_entry.id   AF-A0A259STR5-F1
#
_cell.length_a   1.000
_cell.length_b   1.000
_cell.length_c   1.000
_cell.angle_alpha   90.00
_cell.angle_beta   90.00
_cell.angle_gamma   90.00
#
_symmetry.space_group_name_H-M   'P 1'
#
loop_
_entity.id
_entity.type
_entity.pdbx_description
1 polymer ?
#
loop_
_entity_poly.entity_id
_entity_poly.type
_entity_poly.pdbx_seq_one_letter_code
_entity_poly.pdbx_strand_id
1 'polypeptide(L)'
;MESGEFRDLSDLVRRVHIDDLGKSIQSNQVLALTEAGALDAFGPRYGLAMVAGLSGESLPAAVPDLEYGVIERAARERSRLGVSLGAHPLTVFQNEVRVWRKEILNQYGEVIFSEGAIPVGAVPAVNGENVTVIGVLSAWKEDSYRGGRKVALTLEGSRDSIDGVIWDRELTEQRTIGFPPLGWVVAVTARVRIREFEQEDEEGNILIRTVRQLTVQRVDVVDIDDPVHGALKADVTVPAFPVTSDLPSVPAVDVPQEALPTSAADKESVAPAAVTIADVPMLRVPPRGYRRKYASDLREAGIDPDGLEWSPRFRSHINEFMLSRDGAVVARIVHVTSADE
;
A
#
# COMPACT_ATOMS: atom_id res chain seq x y z
N MET A 1 18.91 38.16 -13.41
CA MET A 1 18.68 36.71 -13.64
C MET A 1 19.57 36.30 -14.79
N GLU A 2 20.48 35.35 -14.57
CA GLU A 2 21.22 34.74 -15.68
C GLU A 2 20.23 33.96 -16.54
N SER A 3 19.94 34.46 -17.75
CA SER A 3 19.06 33.82 -18.72
C SER A 3 19.87 32.83 -19.55
N GLY A 4 19.52 31.55 -19.48
CA GLY A 4 20.18 30.47 -20.21
C GLY A 4 19.64 29.10 -19.78
N GLU A 5 19.88 28.08 -20.59
CA GLU A 5 19.54 26.68 -20.26
C GLU A 5 20.20 26.24 -18.94
N PHE A 6 19.53 25.35 -18.21
CA PHE A 6 20.09 24.75 -17.00
C PHE A 6 21.09 23.66 -17.38
N ARG A 7 22.27 23.66 -16.77
CA ARG A 7 23.35 22.70 -17.11
C ARG A 7 23.15 21.35 -16.42
N ASP A 8 22.70 21.39 -15.18
CA ASP A 8 22.50 20.24 -14.32
C ASP A 8 21.46 20.56 -13.24
N LEU A 9 21.14 19.55 -12.41
CA LEU A 9 20.20 19.68 -11.32
C LEU A 9 20.63 20.74 -10.28
N SER A 10 21.92 20.84 -9.99
CA SER A 10 22.46 21.78 -9.01
C SER A 10 22.29 23.23 -9.48
N ASP A 11 22.52 23.49 -10.77
CA ASP A 11 22.30 24.80 -11.38
C ASP A 11 20.82 25.20 -11.35
N LEU A 12 19.91 24.24 -11.60
CA LEU A 12 18.47 24.45 -11.47
C LEU A 12 18.09 24.83 -10.03
N VAL A 13 18.55 24.06 -9.03
CA VAL A 13 18.20 24.30 -7.62
C VAL A 13 18.73 25.65 -7.13
N ARG A 14 19.93 26.04 -7.58
CA ARG A 14 20.57 27.31 -7.21
C ARG A 14 19.92 28.53 -7.87
N ARG A 15 19.43 28.40 -9.10
CA ARG A 15 18.90 29.52 -9.90
C ARG A 15 17.40 29.74 -9.72
N VAL A 16 16.64 28.69 -9.39
CA VAL A 16 15.17 28.76 -9.28
C VAL A 16 14.74 29.04 -7.85
N HIS A 17 14.12 30.20 -7.65
CA HIS A 17 13.50 30.60 -6.40
C HIS A 17 11.99 30.76 -6.59
N ILE A 18 11.19 30.25 -5.65
CA ILE A 18 9.73 30.14 -5.80
C ILE A 18 8.98 31.37 -5.32
N ASP A 19 9.59 32.15 -4.42
CA ASP A 19 8.98 33.35 -3.83
C ASP A 19 9.96 34.53 -3.90
N ASP A 20 9.42 35.74 -3.76
CA ASP A 20 10.19 36.99 -3.55
C ASP A 20 11.10 36.93 -2.31
N LEU A 21 10.88 35.95 -1.43
CA LEU A 21 11.68 35.65 -0.25
C LEU A 21 12.99 34.88 -0.57
N GLY A 22 13.26 34.55 -1.84
CA GLY A 22 14.50 33.90 -2.25
C GLY A 22 14.61 32.42 -1.86
N LYS A 23 13.50 31.76 -1.53
CA LYS A 23 13.51 30.32 -1.19
C LYS A 23 13.80 29.50 -2.44
N SER A 24 14.84 28.66 -2.38
CA SER A 24 15.13 27.68 -3.43
C SER A 24 13.99 26.67 -3.56
N ILE A 25 13.91 26.03 -4.73
CA ILE A 25 13.03 24.87 -4.94
C ILE A 25 13.28 23.80 -3.86
N GLN A 26 12.19 23.26 -3.31
CA GLN A 26 12.24 22.23 -2.29
C GLN A 26 12.47 20.84 -2.90
N SER A 27 13.04 19.92 -2.11
CA SER A 27 13.36 18.54 -2.53
C SER A 27 12.16 17.79 -3.09
N ASN A 28 10.97 18.00 -2.51
CA ASN A 28 9.72 17.39 -2.96
C ASN A 28 9.27 17.89 -4.35
N GLN A 29 9.54 19.16 -4.67
CA GLN A 29 9.20 19.75 -5.96
C GLN A 29 10.17 19.27 -7.04
N VAL A 30 11.47 19.18 -6.70
CA VAL A 30 12.46 18.54 -7.58
C VAL A 30 12.06 17.09 -7.86
N LEU A 31 11.71 16.32 -6.82
CA LEU A 31 11.26 14.94 -6.97
C LEU A 31 10.01 14.85 -7.87
N ALA A 32 9.03 15.73 -7.70
CA ALA A 32 7.83 15.75 -8.53
C ALA A 32 8.16 16.07 -10.00
N LEU A 33 9.10 16.99 -10.27
CA LEU A 33 9.58 17.30 -11.61
C LEU A 33 10.35 16.12 -12.24
N THR A 34 11.17 15.44 -11.46
CA THR A 34 11.87 14.20 -11.88
C THR A 34 10.87 13.11 -12.26
N GLU A 35 9.88 12.85 -11.40
CA GLU A 35 8.86 11.82 -11.63
C GLU A 35 7.96 12.14 -12.83
N ALA A 36 7.71 13.43 -13.09
CA ALA A 36 7.02 13.93 -14.27
C ALA A 36 7.87 13.86 -15.57
N GLY A 37 9.18 13.57 -15.46
CA GLY A 37 10.08 13.52 -16.61
C GLY A 37 10.60 14.88 -17.10
N ALA A 38 10.33 15.96 -16.37
CA ALA A 38 10.79 17.30 -16.74
C ALA A 38 12.33 17.44 -16.64
N LEU A 39 12.98 16.54 -15.90
CA LEU A 39 14.41 16.58 -15.61
C LEU A 39 15.20 15.43 -16.27
N ASP A 40 14.58 14.69 -17.21
CA ASP A 40 15.19 13.53 -17.88
C ASP A 40 16.50 13.86 -18.63
N ALA A 41 16.69 15.13 -19.01
CA ALA A 41 17.93 15.60 -19.62
C ALA A 41 19.13 15.59 -18.66
N PHE A 42 18.91 15.60 -17.34
CA PHE A 42 19.96 15.59 -16.32
C PHE A 42 20.36 14.19 -15.86
N GLY A 43 19.65 13.16 -16.30
CA GLY A 43 19.98 11.77 -16.03
C GLY A 43 18.75 10.89 -15.77
N PRO A 44 18.97 9.62 -15.40
CA PRO A 44 17.90 8.69 -15.06
C PRO A 44 17.10 9.12 -13.84
N ARG A 45 15.79 8.82 -13.85
CA ARG A 45 14.86 9.37 -12.86
C ARG A 45 15.10 8.86 -11.46
N TYR A 46 15.47 7.58 -11.31
CA TYR A 46 15.73 7.04 -9.97
C TYR A 46 17.01 7.62 -9.37
N GLY A 47 18.07 7.75 -10.17
CA GLY A 47 19.27 8.47 -9.77
C GLY A 47 19.00 9.93 -9.39
N LEU A 48 18.20 10.65 -10.19
CA LEU A 48 17.80 12.03 -9.90
C LEU A 48 16.98 12.12 -8.60
N ALA A 49 16.06 11.18 -8.37
CA ALA A 49 15.27 11.12 -7.14
C ALA A 49 16.14 10.88 -5.90
N MET A 50 17.16 10.02 -5.99
CA MET A 50 18.13 9.81 -4.91
C MET A 50 18.88 11.11 -4.59
N VAL A 51 19.35 11.83 -5.61
CA VAL A 51 20.10 13.07 -5.43
C VAL A 51 19.21 14.21 -4.92
N ALA A 52 17.96 14.28 -5.36
CA ALA A 52 16.98 15.28 -4.89
C ALA A 52 16.75 15.20 -3.37
N GLY A 53 16.87 14.01 -2.77
CA GLY A 53 16.75 13.81 -1.33
C GLY A 53 17.93 14.33 -0.50
N LEU A 54 19.09 14.57 -1.11
CA LEU A 54 20.33 14.98 -0.43
C LEU A 54 20.41 16.49 -0.16
N SER A 55 19.27 17.12 0.11
CA SER A 55 19.08 18.57 0.32
C SER A 55 20.30 19.31 0.88
N GLY A 56 20.91 20.19 0.07
CA GLY A 56 22.01 21.07 0.48
C GLY A 56 22.68 21.77 -0.71
N GLU A 57 23.44 22.84 -0.43
CA GLU A 57 24.26 23.56 -1.43
C GLU A 57 25.35 22.66 -2.07
N SER A 58 25.64 21.51 -1.45
CA SER A 58 26.56 20.48 -1.93
C SER A 58 25.80 19.26 -2.44
N LEU A 59 24.96 19.44 -3.46
CA LEU A 59 24.44 18.31 -4.22
C LEU A 59 25.63 17.51 -4.80
N PRO A 60 25.71 16.18 -4.59
CA PRO A 60 26.81 15.40 -5.14
C PRO A 60 26.82 15.51 -6.68
N ALA A 61 28.02 15.68 -7.23
CA ALA A 61 28.23 16.10 -8.62
C ALA A 61 27.83 15.07 -9.69
N ALA A 62 27.45 13.84 -9.32
CA ALA A 62 27.09 12.80 -10.27
C ALA A 62 25.76 12.15 -9.91
N VAL A 63 24.78 12.29 -10.79
CA VAL A 63 23.54 11.52 -10.77
C VAL A 63 23.89 10.05 -11.06
N PRO A 64 23.53 9.10 -10.17
CA PRO A 64 23.71 7.69 -10.45
C PRO A 64 22.95 7.28 -11.72
N ASP A 65 23.55 6.40 -12.52
CA ASP A 65 22.91 5.87 -13.73
C ASP A 65 21.93 4.75 -13.34
N LEU A 66 20.84 5.12 -12.67
CA LEU A 66 19.81 4.23 -12.16
C LEU A 66 18.43 4.68 -12.61
N GLU A 67 17.71 3.81 -13.31
CA GLU A 67 16.36 4.06 -13.80
C GLU A 67 15.35 3.14 -13.09
N TYR A 68 14.14 3.65 -12.86
CA TYR A 68 13.06 2.85 -12.30
C TYR A 68 12.71 1.68 -13.23
N GLY A 69 12.17 0.62 -12.64
CA GLY A 69 11.42 -0.38 -13.40
C GLY A 69 10.23 0.26 -14.14
N VAL A 70 9.70 -0.43 -15.14
CA VAL A 70 8.63 0.07 -16.01
C VAL A 70 7.33 0.30 -15.24
N ILE A 71 6.97 -0.59 -14.30
CA ILE A 71 5.74 -0.45 -13.49
C ILE A 71 5.91 0.74 -12.55
N GLU A 72 7.02 0.79 -11.81
CA GLU A 72 7.28 1.86 -10.85
C GLU A 72 7.35 3.23 -11.53
N ARG A 73 8.01 3.31 -12.71
CA ARG A 73 8.04 4.52 -13.52
C ARG A 73 6.64 4.96 -13.94
N ALA A 74 5.83 4.05 -14.49
CA ALA A 74 4.48 4.35 -14.94
C ALA A 74 3.57 4.78 -13.77
N ALA A 75 3.74 4.18 -12.59
CA ALA A 75 3.06 4.55 -11.36
C ALA A 75 3.38 5.98 -10.92
N ARG A 76 4.67 6.33 -10.89
CA ARG A 76 5.12 7.70 -10.53
C ARG A 76 4.68 8.74 -11.54
N GLU A 77 4.83 8.47 -12.84
CA GLU A 77 4.35 9.35 -13.91
C GLU A 77 2.86 9.63 -13.76
N ARG A 78 2.04 8.58 -13.60
CA ARG A 78 0.60 8.73 -13.45
C ARG A 78 0.24 9.46 -12.17
N SER A 79 0.95 9.22 -11.07
CA SER A 79 0.71 9.94 -9.82
C SER A 79 0.98 11.46 -9.96
N ARG A 80 1.91 11.87 -10.84
CA ARG A 80 2.24 13.29 -11.06
C ARG A 80 1.48 13.95 -12.19
N LEU A 81 1.34 13.27 -13.31
CA LEU A 81 0.79 13.80 -14.55
C LEU A 81 -0.65 13.35 -14.82
N GLY A 82 -1.14 12.34 -14.11
CA GLY A 82 -2.39 11.65 -14.41
C GLY A 82 -2.31 10.68 -15.59
N VAL A 83 -1.20 10.66 -16.33
CA VAL A 83 -0.96 9.79 -17.49
C VAL A 83 0.45 9.19 -17.41
N SER A 84 0.67 8.04 -18.05
CA SER A 84 2.02 7.52 -18.29
C SER A 84 2.42 7.81 -19.74
N LEU A 85 3.66 8.25 -19.93
CA LEU A 85 4.21 8.63 -21.24
C LEU A 85 5.11 7.54 -21.82
N GLY A 86 5.54 6.58 -21.00
CA GLY A 86 6.41 5.47 -21.38
C GLY A 86 5.67 4.27 -22.01
N ALA A 87 6.39 3.16 -22.14
CA ALA A 87 5.80 1.90 -22.57
C ALA A 87 4.75 1.42 -21.57
N HIS A 88 3.60 0.95 -22.05
CA HIS A 88 2.53 0.47 -21.19
C HIS A 88 2.99 -0.83 -20.47
N PRO A 89 2.83 -0.97 -19.14
CA PRO A 89 3.32 -2.15 -18.41
C PRO A 89 2.85 -3.50 -18.98
N LEU A 90 1.58 -3.59 -19.37
CA LEU A 90 1.03 -4.81 -19.99
C LEU A 90 1.65 -5.19 -21.34
N THR A 91 2.30 -4.26 -22.06
CA THR A 91 2.99 -4.59 -23.32
C THR A 91 4.40 -5.09 -23.05
N VAL A 92 5.07 -4.59 -22.01
CA VAL A 92 6.40 -5.05 -21.60
C VAL A 92 6.33 -6.42 -20.93
N PHE A 93 5.42 -6.60 -19.97
CA PHE A 93 5.28 -7.83 -19.18
C PHE A 93 4.21 -8.78 -19.72
N GLN A 94 3.97 -8.77 -21.04
CA GLN A 94 2.87 -9.53 -21.65
C GLN A 94 2.94 -11.04 -21.33
N ASN A 95 4.15 -11.61 -21.28
CA ASN A 95 4.34 -13.03 -21.04
C ASN A 95 3.97 -13.42 -19.60
N GLU A 96 4.42 -12.65 -18.61
CA GLU A 96 4.12 -12.86 -17.19
C GLU A 96 2.62 -12.69 -16.92
N VAL A 97 2.03 -11.61 -17.45
CA VAL A 97 0.60 -11.35 -17.38
C VAL A 97 -0.23 -12.48 -17.99
N ARG A 98 0.23 -13.07 -19.11
CA ARG A 98 -0.48 -14.15 -19.80
C ARG A 98 -0.45 -15.48 -19.02
N VAL A 99 0.64 -15.77 -18.32
CA VAL A 99 0.77 -17.00 -17.52
C VAL A 99 0.21 -16.84 -16.11
N TRP A 100 -0.03 -15.62 -15.64
CA TRP A 100 -0.59 -15.36 -14.33
C TRP A 100 -1.92 -16.08 -14.13
N ARG A 101 -2.09 -16.66 -12.94
CA ARG A 101 -3.32 -17.31 -12.51
C ARG A 101 -3.65 -16.92 -11.08
N LYS A 102 -4.93 -16.81 -10.80
CA LYS A 102 -5.44 -16.68 -9.44
C LYS A 102 -5.56 -18.06 -8.81
N GLU A 103 -4.77 -18.32 -7.78
CA GLU A 103 -4.87 -19.56 -7.01
C GLU A 103 -5.89 -19.42 -5.89
N ILE A 104 -6.83 -20.37 -5.82
CA ILE A 104 -7.79 -20.49 -4.72
C ILE A 104 -7.31 -21.62 -3.83
N LEU A 105 -6.89 -21.26 -2.61
CA LEU A 105 -6.35 -22.19 -1.63
C LEU A 105 -7.44 -22.76 -0.71
N ASN A 106 -7.30 -24.01 -0.30
CA ASN A 106 -8.10 -24.58 0.78
C ASN A 106 -7.60 -24.12 2.16
N GLN A 107 -8.28 -24.56 3.22
CA GLN A 107 -7.90 -24.28 4.61
C GLN A 107 -6.52 -24.85 5.00
N TYR A 108 -5.95 -25.74 4.20
CA TYR A 108 -4.64 -26.35 4.38
C TYR A 108 -3.55 -25.71 3.49
N GLY A 109 -3.91 -24.69 2.70
CA GLY A 109 -2.97 -23.99 1.80
C GLY A 109 -2.75 -24.67 0.45
N GLU A 110 -3.54 -25.69 0.09
CA GLU A 110 -3.42 -26.38 -1.20
C GLU A 110 -4.28 -25.69 -2.26
N VAL A 111 -3.76 -25.58 -3.49
CA VAL A 111 -4.45 -25.01 -4.64
C VAL A 111 -5.59 -25.95 -5.06
N ILE A 112 -6.84 -25.51 -4.88
CA ILE A 112 -8.03 -26.25 -5.32
C ILE A 112 -8.38 -25.88 -6.76
N PHE A 113 -8.21 -24.60 -7.10
CA PHE A 113 -8.62 -24.04 -8.37
C PHE A 113 -7.68 -22.93 -8.79
N SER A 114 -7.47 -22.82 -10.11
CA SER A 114 -6.61 -21.82 -10.74
C SER A 114 -7.42 -21.12 -11.83
N GLU A 115 -7.69 -19.83 -11.64
CA GLU A 115 -8.46 -19.03 -12.60
C GLU A 115 -7.54 -18.18 -13.47
N GLY A 116 -7.73 -18.23 -14.79
CA GLY A 116 -7.02 -17.35 -15.72
C GLY A 116 -7.62 -15.95 -15.74
N ALA A 117 -6.78 -14.93 -15.88
CA ALA A 117 -7.24 -13.58 -16.15
C ALA A 117 -7.42 -13.33 -17.66
N ILE A 118 -8.43 -12.54 -18.01
CA ILE A 118 -8.64 -12.03 -19.37
C ILE A 118 -8.18 -10.57 -19.46
N PRO A 119 -7.70 -10.10 -20.62
CA PRO A 119 -7.37 -8.68 -20.79
C PRO A 119 -8.63 -7.81 -20.80
N VAL A 120 -8.50 -6.53 -20.47
CA VAL A 120 -9.61 -5.55 -20.44
C VAL A 120 -10.45 -5.54 -21.72
N GLY A 121 -9.81 -5.59 -22.90
CA GLY A 121 -10.52 -5.60 -24.18
C GLY A 121 -11.36 -6.86 -24.44
N ALA A 122 -11.08 -7.97 -23.74
CA ALA A 122 -11.78 -9.24 -23.88
C ALA A 122 -12.95 -9.42 -22.88
N VAL A 123 -13.29 -8.39 -22.10
CA VAL A 123 -14.42 -8.45 -21.17
C VAL A 123 -15.72 -8.70 -21.94
N PRO A 124 -16.46 -9.79 -21.64
CA PRO A 124 -17.64 -10.19 -22.37
C PRO A 124 -18.76 -9.16 -22.23
N ALA A 125 -19.56 -9.02 -23.29
CA ALA A 125 -20.75 -8.17 -23.30
C ALA A 125 -21.99 -8.93 -22.78
N VAL A 126 -21.83 -9.69 -21.69
CA VAL A 126 -22.91 -10.46 -21.06
C VAL A 126 -23.15 -9.92 -19.66
N ASN A 127 -24.36 -9.44 -19.41
CA ASN A 127 -24.71 -8.90 -18.10
C ASN A 127 -24.74 -10.01 -17.04
N GLY A 128 -24.03 -9.78 -15.94
CA GLY A 128 -24.01 -10.66 -14.79
C GLY A 128 -22.96 -11.78 -14.85
N GLU A 129 -22.12 -11.85 -15.88
CA GLU A 129 -21.02 -12.81 -15.98
C GLU A 129 -19.91 -12.47 -14.98
N ASN A 130 -19.35 -13.50 -14.33
CA ASN A 130 -18.20 -13.34 -13.41
C ASN A 130 -16.92 -13.52 -14.22
N VAL A 131 -16.00 -12.57 -14.07
CA VAL A 131 -14.74 -12.53 -14.80
C VAL A 131 -13.60 -12.10 -13.90
N THR A 132 -12.40 -12.59 -14.17
CA THR A 132 -11.16 -12.06 -13.61
C THR A 132 -10.41 -11.32 -14.71
N VAL A 133 -10.25 -10.00 -14.55
CA VAL A 133 -9.70 -9.10 -15.56
C VAL A 133 -8.34 -8.59 -15.10
N ILE A 134 -7.32 -8.67 -15.96
CA ILE A 134 -6.00 -8.10 -15.68
C ILE A 134 -5.83 -6.76 -16.40
N GLY A 135 -5.33 -5.77 -15.68
CA GLY A 135 -5.19 -4.41 -16.17
C GLY A 135 -4.23 -3.58 -15.31
N VAL A 136 -3.91 -2.38 -15.76
CA VAL A 136 -3.22 -1.37 -14.94
C VAL A 136 -4.26 -0.54 -14.20
N LEU A 137 -4.10 -0.37 -12.90
CA LEU A 137 -5.00 0.47 -12.11
C LEU A 137 -4.72 1.95 -12.40
N SER A 138 -5.57 2.62 -13.15
CA SER A 138 -5.34 4.01 -13.56
C SER A 138 -6.03 5.05 -12.67
N ALA A 139 -7.15 4.69 -12.03
CA ALA A 139 -7.85 5.57 -11.11
C ALA A 139 -8.38 4.81 -9.89
N TRP A 140 -8.38 5.49 -8.74
CA TRP A 140 -8.96 5.02 -7.49
C TRP A 140 -9.56 6.20 -6.74
N LYS A 141 -10.89 6.28 -6.69
CA LYS A 141 -11.60 7.38 -6.03
C LYS A 141 -12.62 6.82 -5.05
N GLU A 142 -12.38 7.09 -3.77
CA GLU A 142 -13.32 6.73 -2.71
C GLU A 142 -14.35 7.85 -2.50
N ASP A 143 -15.63 7.48 -2.53
CA ASP A 143 -16.75 8.38 -2.30
C ASP A 143 -17.68 7.80 -1.21
N SER A 144 -18.37 8.67 -0.49
CA SER A 144 -19.44 8.28 0.44
C SER A 144 -20.79 8.19 -0.28
N TYR A 145 -21.66 7.29 0.19
CA TYR A 145 -23.05 7.18 -0.26
C TYR A 145 -23.96 6.74 0.88
N ARG A 146 -25.29 6.73 0.67
CA ARG A 146 -26.28 6.40 1.72
C ARG A 146 -26.03 5.04 2.39
N GLY A 147 -25.43 4.07 1.70
CA GLY A 147 -25.19 2.72 2.20
C GLY A 147 -23.78 2.46 2.72
N GLY A 148 -22.93 3.49 2.84
CA GLY A 148 -21.53 3.34 3.30
C GLY A 148 -20.55 4.08 2.40
N ARG A 149 -19.43 3.42 2.07
CA ARG A 149 -18.42 3.94 1.14
C ARG A 149 -18.40 3.11 -0.13
N LYS A 150 -18.06 3.75 -1.24
CA LYS A 150 -17.84 3.10 -2.52
C LYS A 150 -16.52 3.57 -3.10
N VAL A 151 -15.90 2.75 -3.91
CA VAL A 151 -14.75 3.16 -4.72
C VAL A 151 -15.11 3.05 -6.18
N ALA A 152 -14.90 4.13 -6.93
CA ALA A 152 -14.83 4.10 -8.37
C ALA A 152 -13.37 3.87 -8.76
N LEU A 153 -13.11 2.88 -9.60
CA LEU A 153 -11.79 2.60 -10.14
C LEU A 153 -11.85 2.49 -11.66
N THR A 154 -10.72 2.69 -12.31
CA THR A 154 -10.58 2.47 -13.75
C THR A 154 -9.42 1.52 -13.99
N LEU A 155 -9.68 0.49 -14.80
CA LEU A 155 -8.67 -0.44 -15.28
C LEU A 155 -8.32 -0.11 -16.71
N GLU A 156 -7.03 0.00 -16.98
CA GLU A 156 -6.48 0.28 -18.29
C GLU A 156 -5.83 -0.99 -18.86
N GLY A 157 -6.32 -1.43 -20.00
CA GLY A 157 -5.65 -2.38 -20.87
C GLY A 157 -4.70 -1.64 -21.82
N SER A 158 -3.98 -2.38 -22.66
CA SER A 158 -3.05 -1.77 -23.63
C SER A 158 -3.71 -0.88 -24.68
N ARG A 159 -5.03 -0.99 -24.88
CA ARG A 159 -5.80 -0.25 -25.91
C ARG A 159 -7.17 0.22 -25.44
N ASP A 160 -7.68 -0.35 -24.36
CA ASP A 160 -9.04 -0.17 -23.89
C ASP A 160 -9.01 0.16 -22.41
N SER A 161 -10.03 0.87 -21.92
CA SER A 161 -10.25 1.06 -20.49
C SER A 161 -11.64 0.58 -20.09
N ILE A 162 -11.79 0.19 -18.83
CA ILE A 162 -13.06 -0.19 -18.25
C ILE A 162 -13.19 0.35 -16.84
N ASP A 163 -14.36 0.93 -16.55
CA ASP A 163 -14.66 1.43 -15.22
C ASP A 163 -15.21 0.32 -14.32
N GLY A 164 -14.84 0.38 -13.05
CA GLY A 164 -15.25 -0.54 -12.00
C GLY A 164 -15.77 0.21 -10.77
N VAL A 165 -16.65 -0.46 -10.02
CA VAL A 165 -17.13 0.03 -8.73
C VAL A 165 -17.00 -1.08 -7.70
N ILE A 166 -16.35 -0.76 -6.57
CA ILE A 166 -16.34 -1.58 -5.36
C ILE A 166 -17.36 -1.00 -4.38
N TRP A 167 -18.26 -1.83 -3.86
CA TRP A 167 -19.25 -1.44 -2.85
C TRP A 167 -18.73 -1.66 -1.44
N ASP A 168 -19.42 -1.10 -0.44
CA ASP A 168 -18.95 -1.00 0.95
C ASP A 168 -18.52 -2.34 1.57
N ARG A 169 -19.25 -3.41 1.27
CA ARG A 169 -18.95 -4.76 1.76
C ARG A 169 -17.60 -5.24 1.21
N GLU A 170 -17.47 -5.26 -0.11
CA GLU A 170 -16.26 -5.70 -0.80
C GLU A 170 -15.07 -4.76 -0.50
N LEU A 171 -15.32 -3.46 -0.31
CA LEU A 171 -14.32 -2.47 0.05
C LEU A 171 -13.77 -2.72 1.47
N THR A 172 -14.64 -3.11 2.40
CA THR A 172 -14.24 -3.47 3.76
C THR A 172 -13.34 -4.71 3.75
N GLU A 173 -13.66 -5.70 2.91
CA GLU A 173 -12.82 -6.89 2.71
C GLU A 173 -11.48 -6.50 2.07
N GLN A 174 -11.50 -5.67 1.02
CA GLN A 174 -10.29 -5.19 0.34
C GLN A 174 -9.34 -4.43 1.29
N ARG A 175 -9.87 -3.64 2.22
CA ARG A 175 -9.07 -2.92 3.23
C ARG A 175 -8.23 -3.83 4.12
N THR A 176 -8.68 -5.05 4.34
CA THR A 176 -7.91 -6.02 5.15
C THR A 176 -6.70 -6.56 4.39
N ILE A 177 -6.75 -6.57 3.05
CA ILE A 177 -5.68 -7.01 2.16
C ILE A 177 -4.73 -5.85 1.85
N GLY A 178 -5.28 -4.64 1.73
CA GLY A 178 -4.56 -3.43 1.34
C GLY A 178 -4.99 -2.90 -0.03
N PHE A 179 -4.45 -1.75 -0.40
CA PHE A 179 -4.74 -1.09 -1.67
C PHE A 179 -3.50 -1.11 -2.58
N PRO A 180 -3.63 -1.58 -3.82
CA PRO A 180 -2.57 -1.43 -4.80
C PRO A 180 -2.34 0.05 -5.12
N PRO A 181 -1.08 0.49 -5.30
CA PRO A 181 -0.80 1.84 -5.79
C PRO A 181 -1.34 2.06 -7.21
N LEU A 182 -1.57 3.32 -7.58
CA LEU A 182 -1.94 3.68 -8.95
C LEU A 182 -0.78 3.36 -9.91
N GLY A 183 -1.11 2.89 -11.11
CA GLY A 183 -0.17 2.47 -12.15
C GLY A 183 0.36 1.04 -12.02
N TRP A 184 0.00 0.33 -10.95
CA TRP A 184 0.37 -1.07 -10.78
C TRP A 184 -0.50 -2.00 -11.63
N VAL A 185 0.06 -3.14 -12.01
CA VAL A 185 -0.67 -4.22 -12.67
C VAL A 185 -1.46 -4.99 -11.63
N VAL A 186 -2.77 -5.07 -11.83
CA VAL A 186 -3.72 -5.69 -10.91
C VAL A 186 -4.61 -6.67 -11.63
N ALA A 187 -5.04 -7.71 -10.92
CA ALA A 187 -6.08 -8.61 -11.32
C ALA A 187 -7.35 -8.33 -10.53
N VAL A 188 -8.47 -8.18 -11.23
CA VAL A 188 -9.74 -7.76 -10.66
C VAL A 188 -10.78 -8.83 -10.93
N THR A 189 -11.24 -9.49 -9.86
CA THR A 189 -12.41 -10.37 -9.92
C THR A 189 -13.66 -9.53 -9.80
N ALA A 190 -14.52 -9.59 -10.81
CA ALA A 190 -15.68 -8.74 -10.91
C ALA A 190 -16.85 -9.43 -11.62
N ARG A 191 -18.03 -8.84 -11.46
CA ARG A 191 -19.22 -9.17 -12.23
C ARG A 191 -19.48 -8.09 -13.28
N VAL A 192 -19.64 -8.48 -14.54
CA VAL A 192 -19.94 -7.54 -15.62
C VAL A 192 -21.35 -6.98 -15.45
N ARG A 193 -21.49 -5.66 -15.56
CA ARG A 193 -22.78 -4.97 -15.57
C ARG A 193 -22.85 -4.08 -16.81
N ILE A 194 -23.93 -4.24 -17.57
CA ILE A 194 -24.18 -3.40 -18.74
C ILE A 194 -25.20 -2.33 -18.34
N ARG A 195 -24.91 -1.08 -18.68
CA ARG A 195 -25.83 0.04 -18.51
C ARG A 195 -26.02 0.73 -19.85
N GLU A 196 -27.25 1.05 -20.18
CA GLU A 196 -27.58 1.87 -21.33
C GLU A 196 -27.85 3.28 -20.83
N PHE A 197 -27.19 4.25 -21.45
CA PHE A 197 -27.42 5.66 -21.18
C PHE A 197 -27.92 6.31 -22.45
N GLU A 198 -29.04 7.01 -22.35
CA GLU A 198 -29.49 7.94 -23.37
C GLU A 198 -28.66 9.21 -23.23
N GLN A 199 -27.86 9.53 -24.25
CA GLN A 199 -27.09 10.76 -24.33
C GLN A 199 -27.59 11.57 -25.52
N GLU A 200 -28.08 12.78 -25.26
CA GLU A 200 -28.44 13.73 -26.30
C GLU A 200 -27.15 14.35 -26.88
N ASP A 201 -26.98 14.28 -28.20
CA ASP A 201 -25.87 14.93 -28.89
C ASP A 201 -26.12 16.44 -29.07
N GLU A 202 -25.14 17.16 -29.61
CA GLU A 202 -25.25 18.61 -29.85
C GLU A 202 -26.35 18.98 -30.86
N GLU A 203 -26.85 18.00 -31.62
CA GLU A 203 -27.90 18.16 -32.62
C GLU A 203 -29.30 17.77 -32.09
N GLY A 204 -29.41 17.36 -30.82
CA GLY A 204 -30.66 16.96 -30.18
C GLY A 204 -31.08 15.51 -30.46
N ASN A 205 -30.20 14.67 -31.02
CA ASN A 205 -30.46 13.26 -31.23
C ASN A 205 -30.11 12.45 -29.99
N ILE A 206 -31.01 11.54 -29.59
CA ILE A 206 -30.78 10.63 -28.47
C ILE A 206 -29.96 9.43 -28.97
N LEU A 207 -28.70 9.37 -28.56
CA LEU A 207 -27.81 8.23 -28.78
C LEU A 207 -27.83 7.31 -27.55
N ILE A 208 -28.29 6.07 -27.72
CA ILE A 208 -28.20 5.04 -26.67
C ILE A 208 -26.77 4.53 -26.64
N ARG A 209 -25.99 4.94 -25.63
CA ARG A 209 -24.63 4.45 -25.40
C ARG A 209 -24.66 3.31 -24.38
N THR A 210 -24.32 2.12 -24.84
CA THR A 210 -24.10 0.96 -23.97
C THR A 210 -22.72 1.06 -23.32
N VAL A 211 -22.69 1.24 -22.00
CA VAL A 211 -21.47 1.32 -21.20
C VAL A 211 -21.31 0.03 -20.39
N ARG A 212 -20.14 -0.61 -20.55
CA ARG A 212 -19.73 -1.77 -19.77
C ARG A 212 -19.09 -1.29 -18.47
N GLN A 213 -19.54 -1.81 -17.34
CA GLN A 213 -19.00 -1.48 -16.02
C GLN A 213 -18.78 -2.74 -15.20
N LEU A 214 -17.68 -2.80 -14.46
CA LEU A 214 -17.37 -3.90 -13.55
C LEU A 214 -17.96 -3.62 -12.17
N THR A 215 -18.67 -4.59 -11.60
CA THR A 215 -18.96 -4.63 -10.16
C THR A 215 -17.87 -5.45 -9.50
N VAL A 216 -16.89 -4.77 -8.92
CA VAL A 216 -15.64 -5.37 -8.46
C VAL A 216 -15.84 -6.02 -7.10
N GLN A 217 -15.42 -7.28 -7.01
CA GLN A 217 -15.46 -8.07 -5.77
C GLN A 217 -14.13 -8.02 -5.04
N ARG A 218 -13.02 -8.07 -5.77
CA ARG A 218 -11.68 -8.11 -5.20
C ARG A 218 -10.64 -7.60 -6.19
N VAL A 219 -9.61 -6.95 -5.67
CA VAL A 219 -8.43 -6.49 -6.41
C VAL A 219 -7.20 -7.16 -5.80
N ASP A 220 -6.49 -7.92 -6.63
CA ASP A 220 -5.25 -8.61 -6.29
C ASP A 220 -4.08 -7.96 -7.03
N VAL A 221 -2.95 -7.78 -6.36
CA VAL A 221 -1.70 -7.32 -7.00
C VAL A 221 -1.11 -8.48 -7.80
N VAL A 222 -0.71 -8.20 -9.04
CA VAL A 222 0.01 -9.16 -9.87
C VAL A 222 1.49 -9.00 -9.56
N ASP A 223 2.10 -10.05 -9.00
CA ASP A 223 3.54 -10.07 -8.72
C ASP A 223 4.30 -10.21 -10.04
N ILE A 224 5.00 -9.15 -10.43
CA ILE A 224 5.79 -9.02 -11.65
C ILE A 224 7.17 -8.55 -11.23
N ASP A 225 8.21 -9.19 -11.75
CA ASP A 225 9.58 -8.77 -11.49
C ASP A 225 9.90 -7.52 -12.31
N ASP A 226 9.90 -6.36 -11.64
CA ASP A 226 10.17 -5.05 -12.24
C ASP A 226 11.50 -4.46 -11.71
N PRO A 227 12.66 -5.04 -12.10
CA PRO A 227 13.93 -4.65 -11.52
C PRO A 227 14.33 -3.24 -11.94
N VAL A 228 14.97 -2.53 -11.00
CA VAL A 228 15.68 -1.28 -11.29
C VAL A 228 16.79 -1.53 -12.32
N HIS A 229 16.90 -0.64 -13.30
CA HIS A 229 17.93 -0.74 -14.34
C HIS A 229 19.10 0.20 -14.07
N GLY A 230 20.28 -0.19 -14.54
CA GLY A 230 21.50 0.61 -14.44
C GLY A 230 22.43 0.16 -13.30
N ALA A 231 23.39 1.01 -12.93
CA ALA A 231 24.40 0.69 -11.92
C ALA A 231 24.81 1.90 -11.09
N LEU A 232 25.05 1.66 -9.80
CA LEU A 232 25.82 2.58 -8.98
C LEU A 232 27.28 2.54 -9.47
N LYS A 233 27.85 3.70 -9.81
CA LYS A 233 29.30 3.78 -10.03
C LYS A 233 30.00 3.42 -8.71
N ALA A 234 30.99 2.54 -8.78
CA ALA A 234 31.72 2.04 -7.61
C ALA A 234 32.36 3.15 -6.77
N ASP A 235 32.61 4.32 -7.37
CA ASP A 235 33.31 5.45 -6.74
C ASP A 235 32.37 6.50 -6.13
N VAL A 236 31.06 6.23 -6.01
CA VAL A 236 30.15 7.16 -5.31
C VAL A 236 30.45 7.11 -3.82
N THR A 237 31.27 8.06 -3.37
CA THR A 237 31.51 8.30 -1.95
C THR A 237 30.24 8.94 -1.39
N VAL A 238 29.40 8.14 -0.73
CA VAL A 238 28.28 8.68 0.05
C VAL A 238 28.92 9.50 1.18
N PRO A 239 28.68 10.83 1.25
CA PRO A 239 29.21 11.61 2.35
C PRO A 239 28.69 10.99 3.65
N ALA A 240 29.62 10.54 4.50
CA ALA A 240 29.29 10.09 5.83
C ALA A 240 28.73 11.32 6.56
N PHE A 241 27.41 11.42 6.64
CA PHE A 241 26.80 12.38 7.54
C PHE A 241 27.29 11.99 8.93
N PRO A 242 27.97 12.89 9.67
CA PRO A 242 28.23 12.61 11.06
C PRO A 242 26.85 12.43 11.69
N VAL A 243 26.53 11.20 12.06
CA VAL A 243 25.45 10.94 13.00
C VAL A 243 25.96 11.58 14.28
N THR A 244 25.69 12.87 14.47
CA THR A 244 25.80 13.50 15.77
C THR A 244 24.78 12.79 16.64
N SER A 245 25.24 11.74 17.31
CA SER A 245 24.54 11.11 18.43
C SER A 245 24.35 12.07 19.60
N ASP A 246 24.88 13.29 19.49
CA ASP A 246 24.50 14.46 20.27
C ASP A 246 23.10 14.92 19.85
N LEU A 247 22.11 14.05 20.04
CA LEU A 247 20.79 14.56 20.40
C LEU A 247 21.03 15.42 21.64
N PRO A 248 20.65 16.71 21.65
CA PRO A 248 20.70 17.47 22.88
C PRO A 248 19.95 16.65 23.91
N SER A 249 20.61 16.34 25.03
CA SER A 249 19.96 15.72 26.17
C SER A 249 18.72 16.55 26.43
N VAL A 250 17.54 16.03 26.05
CA VAL A 250 16.28 16.73 26.27
C VAL A 250 16.30 17.01 27.76
N PRO A 251 16.33 18.29 28.20
CA PRO A 251 16.33 18.58 29.62
C PRO A 251 15.12 17.83 30.16
N ALA A 252 15.35 17.00 31.19
CA ALA A 252 14.29 16.28 31.84
C ALA A 252 13.23 17.31 32.22
N VAL A 253 12.15 17.36 31.45
CA VAL A 253 10.96 18.08 31.86
C VAL A 253 10.50 17.27 33.05
N ASP A 254 10.69 17.82 34.25
CA ASP A 254 10.02 17.34 35.46
C ASP A 254 8.53 17.44 35.19
N VAL A 255 7.96 16.38 34.61
CA VAL A 255 6.53 16.18 34.58
C VAL A 255 6.15 15.99 36.04
N PRO A 256 5.34 16.88 36.63
CA PRO A 256 4.86 16.69 37.99
C PRO A 256 4.20 15.33 38.07
N GLN A 257 4.82 14.43 38.82
CA GLN A 257 4.30 13.09 39.02
C GLN A 257 3.04 13.24 39.87
N GLU A 258 1.89 13.31 39.21
CA GLU A 258 0.59 13.34 39.86
C GLU A 258 0.48 12.07 40.72
N ALA A 259 0.41 12.27 42.04
CA ALA A 259 0.50 11.21 43.01
C ALA A 259 -0.68 10.24 42.83
N LEU A 260 -0.39 9.06 42.30
CA LEU A 260 -1.32 7.93 42.35
C LEU A 260 -1.66 7.64 43.82
N PRO A 261 -2.95 7.48 44.17
CA PRO A 261 -3.34 7.17 45.54
C PRO A 261 -2.79 5.80 45.96
N THR A 262 -1.99 5.83 47.02
CA THR A 262 -1.44 4.66 47.70
C THR A 262 -2.57 3.84 48.33
N SER A 263 -2.98 2.76 47.67
CA SER A 263 -3.78 1.71 48.31
C SER A 263 -2.84 0.78 49.08
N ALA A 264 -2.95 0.80 50.40
CA ALA A 264 -2.24 -0.07 51.31
C ALA A 264 -2.99 -1.39 51.47
N ALA A 265 -2.42 -2.50 51.00
CA ALA A 265 -2.71 -3.84 51.51
C ALA A 265 -1.58 -4.81 51.13
N ASP A 266 -0.86 -5.22 52.17
CA ASP A 266 -0.18 -6.50 52.42
C ASP A 266 0.77 -7.12 51.37
N LYS A 267 2.04 -7.11 51.77
CA LYS A 267 3.13 -7.94 51.24
C LYS A 267 2.99 -9.37 51.78
N GLU A 268 2.82 -10.33 50.90
CA GLU A 268 3.29 -11.69 51.14
C GLU A 268 4.32 -12.06 50.07
N SER A 269 5.55 -12.27 50.52
CA SER A 269 6.75 -12.53 49.72
C SER A 269 6.78 -14.01 49.34
N VAL A 270 6.58 -14.32 48.06
CA VAL A 270 6.88 -15.64 47.49
C VAL A 270 8.04 -15.52 46.49
N ALA A 271 9.05 -16.36 46.67
CA ALA A 271 10.27 -16.44 45.86
C ALA A 271 9.98 -16.74 44.37
N PRO A 272 10.83 -16.29 43.43
CA PRO A 272 10.60 -16.54 42.01
C PRO A 272 10.80 -18.02 41.67
N ALA A 273 9.71 -18.72 41.40
CA ALA A 273 9.74 -19.98 40.69
C ALA A 273 10.11 -19.73 39.22
N ALA A 274 11.07 -20.48 38.69
CA ALA A 274 11.43 -20.48 37.28
C ALA A 274 10.18 -20.78 36.43
N VAL A 275 9.79 -19.83 35.59
CA VAL A 275 8.72 -20.02 34.60
C VAL A 275 9.35 -20.70 33.40
N THR A 276 9.07 -22.00 33.24
CA THR A 276 9.25 -22.69 31.97
C THR A 276 8.19 -22.17 31.01
N ILE A 277 8.61 -21.48 29.95
CA ILE A 277 7.73 -21.08 28.85
C ILE A 277 7.34 -22.37 28.13
N ALA A 278 6.12 -22.84 28.35
CA ALA A 278 5.50 -23.86 27.51
C ALA A 278 4.89 -23.16 26.29
N ASP A 279 5.14 -23.69 25.10
CA ASP A 279 4.54 -23.24 23.85
C ASP A 279 3.01 -23.29 23.96
N VAL A 280 2.38 -22.11 24.04
CA VAL A 280 0.92 -22.00 23.96
C VAL A 280 0.55 -21.90 22.48
N PRO A 281 -0.20 -22.86 21.90
CA PRO A 281 -0.61 -22.77 20.51
C PRO A 281 -1.54 -21.56 20.32
N MET A 282 -1.26 -20.75 19.29
CA MET A 282 -2.09 -19.60 18.91
C MET A 282 -3.53 -20.03 18.59
N LEU A 283 -4.46 -19.69 19.48
CA LEU A 283 -5.89 -19.85 19.25
C LEU A 283 -6.45 -18.61 18.54
N ARG A 284 -6.72 -18.74 17.24
CA ARG A 284 -7.44 -17.72 16.46
C ARG A 284 -8.90 -17.68 16.90
N VAL A 285 -9.42 -16.48 17.16
CA VAL A 285 -10.85 -16.25 17.46
C VAL A 285 -11.64 -16.27 16.13
N PRO A 286 -12.61 -17.19 15.92
CA PRO A 286 -13.38 -17.24 14.69
C PRO A 286 -14.63 -16.32 14.72
N PRO A 287 -15.24 -16.03 13.56
CA PRO A 287 -16.43 -15.19 13.45
C PRO A 287 -17.64 -15.80 14.19
N ARG A 288 -18.60 -14.94 14.58
CA ARG A 288 -19.83 -15.31 15.29
C ARG A 288 -20.58 -16.46 14.57
N GLY A 289 -20.64 -17.64 15.21
CA GLY A 289 -21.43 -18.79 14.76
C GLY A 289 -20.94 -20.16 15.23
N TYR A 290 -19.68 -20.29 15.67
CA TYR A 290 -19.02 -21.58 15.89
C TYR A 290 -18.86 -22.04 17.36
N ARG A 291 -19.67 -21.51 18.30
CA ARG A 291 -19.50 -21.78 19.75
C ARG A 291 -19.60 -23.26 20.15
N ARG A 292 -20.43 -24.06 19.49
CA ARG A 292 -20.64 -25.47 19.89
C ARG A 292 -19.51 -26.41 19.50
N LYS A 293 -18.84 -26.16 18.37
CA LYS A 293 -17.74 -27.02 17.91
C LYS A 293 -16.48 -26.79 18.76
N TYR A 294 -16.21 -25.53 19.08
CA TYR A 294 -15.03 -25.12 19.86
C TYR A 294 -15.05 -25.54 21.33
N ALA A 295 -16.23 -25.63 21.95
CA ALA A 295 -16.34 -26.14 23.33
C ALA A 295 -15.93 -27.62 23.43
N SER A 296 -16.10 -28.40 22.34
CA SER A 296 -15.60 -29.77 22.25
C SER A 296 -14.08 -29.79 22.17
N ASP A 297 -13.51 -29.01 21.25
CA ASP A 297 -12.06 -28.96 21.01
C ASP A 297 -11.29 -28.44 22.24
N LEU A 298 -11.85 -27.46 22.97
CA LEU A 298 -11.26 -26.95 24.22
C LEU A 298 -11.31 -27.98 25.35
N ARG A 299 -12.41 -28.74 25.46
CA ARG A 299 -12.51 -29.83 26.45
C ARG A 299 -11.57 -30.99 26.12
N GLU A 300 -11.38 -31.31 24.83
CA GLU A 300 -10.36 -32.28 24.40
C GLU A 300 -8.94 -31.82 24.72
N ALA A 301 -8.68 -30.52 24.69
CA ALA A 301 -7.41 -29.93 25.13
C ALA A 301 -7.29 -29.75 26.66
N GLY A 302 -8.28 -30.20 27.45
CA GLY A 302 -8.27 -30.09 28.91
C GLY A 302 -8.53 -28.69 29.46
N ILE A 303 -9.05 -27.77 28.64
CA ILE A 303 -9.34 -26.39 29.00
C ILE A 303 -10.86 -26.28 29.27
N ASP A 304 -11.23 -25.78 30.45
CA ASP A 304 -12.64 -25.58 30.80
C ASP A 304 -13.22 -24.37 30.05
N PRO A 305 -14.12 -24.57 29.07
CA PRO A 305 -14.68 -23.47 28.30
C PRO A 305 -15.65 -22.61 29.11
N ASP A 306 -16.16 -23.11 30.25
CA ASP A 306 -17.17 -22.44 31.07
C ASP A 306 -16.54 -21.44 32.05
N GLY A 307 -15.22 -21.50 32.26
CA GLY A 307 -14.43 -20.53 33.04
C GLY A 307 -13.86 -19.34 32.25
N LEU A 308 -14.07 -19.29 30.94
CA LEU A 308 -13.57 -18.20 30.08
C LEU A 308 -14.60 -17.07 30.00
N GLU A 309 -14.33 -15.94 30.67
CA GLU A 309 -15.12 -14.72 30.49
C GLU A 309 -14.86 -14.08 29.12
N TRP A 310 -15.85 -14.19 28.22
CA TRP A 310 -15.77 -13.58 26.89
C TRP A 310 -16.12 -12.08 26.98
N SER A 311 -15.13 -11.22 27.19
CA SER A 311 -15.32 -9.77 27.15
C SER A 311 -15.78 -9.30 25.75
N PRO A 312 -16.89 -8.55 25.63
CA PRO A 312 -17.37 -8.01 24.35
C PRO A 312 -16.45 -6.94 23.73
N ARG A 313 -15.37 -6.52 24.41
CA ARG A 313 -14.54 -5.36 24.04
C ARG A 313 -13.17 -5.70 23.46
N PHE A 314 -12.98 -6.88 22.87
CA PHE A 314 -11.77 -7.18 22.08
C PHE A 314 -11.79 -6.41 20.75
N ARG A 315 -11.51 -5.10 20.81
CA ARG A 315 -11.28 -4.23 19.66
C ARG A 315 -9.86 -3.68 19.77
N SER A 316 -9.04 -4.08 18.80
CA SER A 316 -7.80 -3.42 18.35
C SER A 316 -6.67 -3.22 19.37
N HIS A 317 -5.46 -3.61 18.95
CA HIS A 317 -4.11 -3.06 19.23
C HIS A 317 -3.10 -4.19 19.46
N ILE A 318 -2.53 -4.69 18.36
CA ILE A 318 -1.19 -5.31 18.36
C ILE A 318 -0.36 -4.40 17.46
N ASN A 319 0.48 -3.55 18.05
CA ASN A 319 1.19 -2.49 17.33
C ASN A 319 2.70 -2.71 17.19
N GLU A 320 3.30 -3.79 17.68
CA GLU A 320 4.74 -4.00 17.51
C GLU A 320 5.11 -5.47 17.34
N PHE A 321 5.76 -5.77 16.22
CA PHE A 321 6.57 -6.96 16.05
C PHE A 321 8.04 -6.54 16.16
N MET A 322 8.78 -7.07 17.13
CA MET A 322 10.24 -6.97 17.14
C MET A 322 10.83 -8.29 16.66
N LEU A 323 11.63 -8.23 15.61
CA LEU A 323 12.42 -9.37 15.14
C LEU A 323 13.64 -9.53 16.05
N SER A 324 13.74 -10.68 16.72
CA SER A 324 14.98 -11.13 17.35
C SER A 324 16.03 -11.48 16.28
N ARG A 325 17.32 -11.31 16.61
CA ARG A 325 18.46 -11.63 15.73
C ARG A 325 18.50 -13.10 15.28
N ASP A 326 17.73 -13.98 15.93
CA ASP A 326 17.72 -15.42 15.66
C ASP A 326 16.45 -15.88 14.90
N GLY A 327 15.64 -14.95 14.39
CA GLY A 327 14.48 -15.26 13.55
C GLY A 327 13.21 -15.72 14.28
N ALA A 328 13.21 -15.78 15.61
CA ALA A 328 12.00 -16.02 16.38
C ALA A 328 11.18 -14.73 16.55
N VAL A 329 9.89 -14.79 16.19
CA VAL A 329 8.93 -13.70 16.41
C VAL A 329 8.37 -13.84 17.83
N VAL A 330 8.72 -12.92 18.73
CA VAL A 330 8.17 -12.86 20.08
C VAL A 330 7.17 -11.71 20.13
N ALA A 331 5.89 -12.03 20.30
CA ALA A 331 4.85 -11.02 20.53
C ALA A 331 4.80 -10.68 22.03
N ARG A 332 5.02 -9.41 22.38
CA ARG A 332 4.82 -8.91 23.74
C ARG A 332 3.39 -8.40 23.87
N ILE A 333 2.54 -9.12 24.60
CA ILE A 333 1.21 -8.63 24.97
C ILE A 333 1.39 -7.70 26.18
N VAL A 334 1.20 -6.40 25.98
CA VAL A 334 1.15 -5.43 27.08
C VAL A 334 -0.31 -5.17 27.42
N HIS A 335 -0.72 -5.64 28.60
CA HIS A 335 -2.05 -5.36 29.14
C HIS A 335 -2.05 -3.95 29.74
N VAL A 336 -2.82 -3.03 29.15
CA VAL A 336 -3.08 -1.71 29.76
C VAL A 336 -4.55 -1.69 30.17
N THR A 337 -4.81 -1.83 31.47
CA THR A 337 -6.12 -1.56 32.06
C THR A 337 -6.16 -0.09 32.48
N SER A 338 -6.95 0.74 31.80
CA SER A 338 -7.38 2.03 32.36
C SER A 338 -8.55 1.76 33.31
N ALA A 339 -8.36 2.02 34.60
CA ALA A 339 -9.46 2.17 35.53
C ALA A 339 -9.86 3.65 35.53
N ASP A 340 -11.13 3.94 35.32
CA ASP A 340 -11.88 5.01 35.97
C ASP A 340 -13.39 4.80 35.67
N GLU A 341 -14.13 4.51 36.75
CA GLU A 341 -15.56 4.82 36.94
C GLU A 341 -15.67 5.88 38.02
#